data_AF-A0A1Z5KRI3-F1
#
_entry.id   AF-A0A1Z5KRI3-F1
#
_cell.length_a   1.000
_cell.length_b   1.000
_cell.length_c   1.000
_cell.angle_alpha   90.00
_cell.angle_beta   90.00
_cell.angle_gamma   90.00
#
_symmetry.space_group_name_H-M   'P 1'
#
loop_
_entity.id
_entity.type
_entity.pdbx_description
1 polymer ?
#
loop_
_entity_poly.entity_id
_entity_poly.type
_entity_poly.pdbx_seq_one_letter_code
_entity_poly.pdbx_strand_id
1 'polypeptide(L)'
;MDSIDSTGAALGGTTTAQVSREEMRQRRLEALGQVGSSTETSAAAAAPSSRSTARHPIYDLCDTDDDDDVKDESPQTRAASNESVGDDDDRVNLLDCATVPPAQSTQSSLKTSSSSRKRPAAALSSIDPASPASFQIVTYNLWFQMLHPTERMKAIAQILSQCHKVDSPLVMVGFQEVIPPLASVLFPALELQGYSIVRQPIQLVPYGCAMAIRNDVATILDWGFRPFRHSIMNRGILFARVRLSTAQEFLFTTTHLESPLGEDRPGSTERQSQILEMEAFCVQTLSKYPNVQSAVITGDLNWDDERARSADPVLSKHLKKPWKDAWEYLHGDNKNAVGYTYDAKLNPMIGGNFRRRLDRILLYPDNASLVQRTEILGKEALPGLSCDKTNPYNNSVHSVPVAPSDHFGLLAQVTVEANLK
;
A
#
# COMPACT_ATOMS: atom_id res chain seq x y z
N MET A 1 -34.13 66.92 -15.66
CA MET A 1 -34.94 67.51 -14.59
C MET A 1 -35.76 66.38 -14.00
N ASP A 2 -35.59 65.91 -12.78
CA ASP A 2 -34.66 66.21 -11.69
C ASP A 2 -34.57 64.95 -10.81
N SER A 3 -33.45 64.84 -10.10
CA SER A 3 -33.18 63.85 -9.04
C SER A 3 -34.18 63.96 -7.87
N ILE A 4 -34.31 62.89 -7.08
CA ILE A 4 -34.08 62.88 -5.62
C ILE A 4 -34.09 61.42 -5.09
N ASP A 5 -33.27 61.24 -4.07
CA ASP A 5 -32.77 60.06 -3.35
C ASP A 5 -33.78 59.08 -2.73
N SER A 6 -33.33 57.82 -2.55
CA SER A 6 -33.54 57.08 -1.30
C SER A 6 -32.51 55.94 -1.10
N THR A 7 -31.57 56.22 -0.18
CA THR A 7 -30.98 55.35 0.86
C THR A 7 -31.13 53.82 0.82
N GLY A 8 -29.99 53.15 0.60
CA GLY A 8 -29.31 52.21 1.52
C GLY A 8 -30.07 51.13 2.30
N ALA A 9 -29.76 49.86 2.02
CA ALA A 9 -29.46 48.83 3.04
C ALA A 9 -28.71 47.66 2.38
N ALA A 10 -27.53 47.33 2.93
CA ALA A 10 -26.69 46.21 2.55
C ALA A 10 -27.01 44.99 3.43
N LEU A 11 -27.05 43.78 2.84
CA LEU A 11 -26.77 42.52 3.53
C LEU A 11 -26.20 41.47 2.56
N GLY A 12 -24.88 41.28 2.67
CA GLY A 12 -24.19 39.98 2.73
C GLY A 12 -24.33 38.98 1.57
N GLY A 13 -23.48 39.11 0.56
CA GLY A 13 -23.11 38.00 -0.33
C GLY A 13 -21.63 37.68 -0.17
N THR A 14 -21.31 36.56 0.50
CA THR A 14 -19.95 36.02 0.59
C THR A 14 -19.57 35.34 -0.72
N THR A 15 -18.78 36.04 -1.54
CA THR A 15 -18.15 35.49 -2.73
C THR A 15 -16.97 34.61 -2.32
N THR A 16 -17.11 33.29 -2.45
CA THR A 16 -16.00 32.34 -2.40
C THR A 16 -15.13 32.54 -3.65
N ALA A 17 -13.95 33.13 -3.46
CA ALA A 17 -12.95 33.26 -4.52
C ALA A 17 -12.41 31.86 -4.89
N GLN A 18 -12.71 31.40 -6.11
CA GLN A 18 -12.00 30.27 -6.71
C GLN A 18 -10.54 30.70 -6.94
N VAL A 19 -9.64 30.17 -6.12
CA VAL A 19 -8.19 30.29 -6.36
C VAL A 19 -7.87 29.51 -7.63
N SER A 20 -7.24 30.17 -8.59
CA SER A 20 -6.91 29.56 -9.88
C SER A 20 -5.90 28.42 -9.70
N ARG A 21 -5.97 27.39 -10.56
CA ARG A 21 -5.01 26.26 -10.54
C ARG A 21 -3.55 26.71 -10.63
N GLU A 22 -3.30 27.86 -11.27
CA GLU A 22 -1.96 28.44 -11.41
C GLU A 22 -1.44 29.01 -10.09
N GLU A 23 -2.29 29.68 -9.29
CA GLU A 23 -1.93 30.18 -7.97
C GLU A 23 -1.70 29.06 -6.96
N MET A 24 -2.46 27.96 -7.04
CA MET A 24 -2.20 26.76 -6.23
C MET A 24 -0.88 26.09 -6.61
N ARG A 25 -0.51 26.10 -7.89
CA ARG A 25 0.77 25.58 -8.38
C ARG A 25 1.95 26.47 -7.94
N GLN A 26 1.79 27.79 -7.98
CA GLN A 26 2.81 28.75 -7.58
C GLN A 26 3.09 28.69 -6.07
N ARG A 27 2.03 28.64 -5.24
CA ARG A 27 2.15 28.45 -3.77
C ARG A 27 2.82 27.12 -3.40
N ARG A 28 2.70 26.10 -4.27
CA ARG A 28 3.32 24.79 -4.08
C ARG A 28 4.80 24.76 -4.50
N LEU A 29 5.20 25.59 -5.46
CA LEU A 29 6.61 25.77 -5.84
C LEU A 29 7.38 26.61 -4.81
N GLU A 30 6.74 27.62 -4.23
CA GLU A 30 7.31 28.43 -3.14
C GLU A 30 7.47 27.64 -1.84
N ALA A 31 6.56 26.68 -1.57
CA ALA A 31 6.66 25.78 -0.42
C ALA A 31 7.77 24.71 -0.54
N LEU A 32 8.36 24.52 -1.73
CA LEU A 32 9.39 23.51 -2.00
C LEU A 32 10.83 24.08 -2.07
N GLY A 33 11.02 25.35 -1.68
CA GLY A 33 12.35 25.87 -1.37
C GLY A 33 13.34 25.96 -2.54
N GLN A 34 12.92 26.44 -3.72
CA GLN A 34 13.85 26.88 -4.75
C GLN A 34 14.02 28.40 -4.71
N VAL A 35 15.08 28.87 -4.04
CA VAL A 35 15.56 30.24 -4.19
C VAL A 35 16.66 30.23 -5.24
N GLY A 36 16.38 30.80 -6.41
CA GLY A 36 17.40 31.17 -7.39
C GLY A 36 18.22 32.34 -6.86
N SER A 37 19.55 32.23 -6.97
CA SER A 37 20.49 33.28 -6.59
C SER A 37 20.41 34.47 -7.56
N SER A 38 20.31 35.69 -7.02
CA SER A 38 21.03 36.83 -7.59
C SER A 38 21.31 37.84 -6.48
N THR A 39 22.53 38.36 -6.53
CA THR A 39 23.22 39.27 -5.61
C THR A 39 22.59 40.67 -5.60
N GLU A 40 22.48 41.29 -4.41
CA GLU A 40 23.22 42.52 -4.05
C GLU A 40 22.90 43.00 -2.63
N THR A 41 23.90 43.67 -2.06
CA THR A 41 24.11 44.14 -0.68
C THR A 41 23.16 45.24 -0.19
N SER A 42 22.71 45.16 1.07
CA SER A 42 22.99 46.19 2.10
C SER A 42 22.43 45.78 3.48
N ALA A 43 23.11 46.25 4.53
CA ALA A 43 22.88 45.91 5.92
C ALA A 43 21.79 46.77 6.58
N ALA A 44 20.94 46.16 7.42
CA ALA A 44 20.38 46.77 8.63
C ALA A 44 19.66 45.71 9.49
N ALA A 45 19.84 45.79 10.81
CA ALA A 45 19.36 44.87 11.83
C ALA A 45 17.88 45.08 12.22
N ALA A 46 17.13 44.00 12.49
CA ALA A 46 16.05 43.94 13.49
C ALA A 46 15.43 42.52 13.66
N ALA A 47 15.42 42.04 14.91
CA ALA A 47 14.51 41.15 15.66
C ALA A 47 13.94 39.81 15.08
N PRO A 48 13.77 38.77 15.93
CA PRO A 48 13.44 37.41 15.48
C PRO A 48 11.93 37.24 15.23
N SER A 49 11.56 36.95 13.99
CA SER A 49 10.21 36.54 13.61
C SER A 49 10.12 35.01 13.61
N SER A 50 9.21 34.49 14.43
CA SER A 50 8.83 33.10 14.55
C SER A 50 8.39 32.51 13.21
N ARG A 51 9.24 31.70 12.58
CA ARG A 51 8.86 30.89 11.42
C ARG A 51 8.12 29.64 11.89
N SER A 52 6.80 29.72 11.83
CA SER A 52 5.89 28.58 11.77
C SER A 52 6.17 27.80 10.48
N THR A 53 6.70 26.58 10.62
CA THR A 53 6.78 25.61 9.54
C THR A 53 5.46 24.83 9.51
N ALA A 54 4.61 25.12 8.52
CA ALA A 54 3.40 24.37 8.27
C ALA A 54 3.76 22.90 7.95
N ARG A 55 3.38 21.99 8.86
CA ARG A 55 3.46 20.54 8.69
C ARG A 55 2.39 20.11 7.67
N HIS A 56 2.75 19.20 6.76
CA HIS A 56 1.77 18.43 6.01
C HIS A 56 0.97 17.55 6.98
N PRO A 57 -0.38 17.56 6.99
CA PRO A 57 -1.15 16.66 7.82
C PRO A 57 -1.41 15.38 7.01
N ILE A 58 -0.46 14.46 7.04
CA ILE A 58 -0.84 13.04 7.01
C ILE A 58 -0.96 12.70 8.48
N TYR A 59 -2.17 12.35 8.90
CA TYR A 59 -2.46 12.01 10.29
C TYR A 59 -1.54 10.87 10.72
N ASP A 60 -0.83 11.08 11.83
CA ASP A 60 -0.23 9.97 12.56
C ASP A 60 -1.40 9.15 13.10
N LEU A 61 -1.56 7.90 12.63
CA LEU A 61 -2.69 7.03 13.00
C LEU A 61 -2.65 6.63 14.49
N CYS A 62 -1.59 7.01 15.20
CA CYS A 62 -1.39 6.74 16.61
C CYS A 62 -2.30 7.55 17.57
N ASP A 63 -3.05 8.55 17.09
CA ASP A 63 -3.85 9.46 17.95
C ASP A 63 -5.29 8.99 18.22
N THR A 64 -5.69 7.77 17.82
CA THR A 64 -7.02 7.23 18.12
C THR A 64 -7.01 6.30 19.33
N ASP A 65 -7.65 6.71 20.42
CA ASP A 65 -7.98 5.89 21.60
C ASP A 65 -9.11 4.88 21.26
N ASP A 66 -8.80 3.89 20.42
CA ASP A 66 -9.75 2.81 20.07
C ASP A 66 -9.46 1.56 20.92
N ASP A 67 -10.02 1.53 22.14
CA ASP A 67 -9.93 0.44 23.14
C ASP A 67 -10.90 -0.74 22.87
N ASP A 68 -11.13 -1.11 21.60
CA ASP A 68 -12.04 -2.22 21.23
C ASP A 68 -11.31 -3.55 20.92
N ASP A 69 -10.05 -3.70 21.35
CA ASP A 69 -9.35 -5.00 21.28
C ASP A 69 -10.02 -6.04 22.20
N VAL A 70 -10.15 -7.27 21.70
CA VAL A 70 -10.71 -8.43 22.40
C VAL A 70 -10.16 -8.53 23.81
N LYS A 71 -11.04 -8.37 24.81
CA LYS A 71 -10.71 -8.55 26.22
C LYS A 71 -10.18 -9.97 26.44
N ASP A 72 -8.98 -10.05 26.99
CA ASP A 72 -8.32 -11.28 27.41
C ASP A 72 -9.09 -11.85 28.62
N GLU A 73 -10.03 -12.76 28.38
CA GLU A 73 -10.82 -13.37 29.45
C GLU A 73 -10.01 -14.49 30.14
N SER A 74 -9.60 -14.22 31.37
CA SER A 74 -9.10 -15.22 32.30
C SER A 74 -10.24 -16.16 32.76
N PRO A 75 -10.01 -17.46 32.97
CA PRO A 75 -11.09 -18.42 33.13
C PRO A 75 -11.70 -18.36 34.53
N GLN A 76 -12.97 -17.96 34.62
CA GLN A 76 -13.82 -18.25 35.78
C GLN A 76 -14.98 -19.19 35.39
N THR A 77 -14.92 -20.35 36.03
CA THR A 77 -15.94 -21.33 36.38
C THR A 77 -17.39 -21.15 35.89
N ARG A 78 -17.87 -22.24 35.25
CA ARG A 78 -19.25 -22.56 34.85
C ARG A 78 -20.34 -22.25 35.90
N ALA A 79 -21.48 -21.77 35.43
CA ALA A 79 -22.81 -22.22 35.86
C ALA A 79 -23.79 -22.16 34.69
N ALA A 80 -24.57 -23.23 34.52
CA ALA A 80 -25.55 -23.41 33.45
C ALA A 80 -26.90 -22.76 33.78
N SER A 81 -27.63 -22.32 32.77
CA SER A 81 -29.09 -22.42 32.71
C SER A 81 -29.60 -22.34 31.26
N ASN A 82 -30.68 -23.07 31.04
CA ASN A 82 -31.36 -23.39 29.77
C ASN A 82 -32.34 -22.29 29.31
N GLU A 83 -32.91 -22.54 28.12
CA GLU A 83 -34.16 -22.00 27.52
C GLU A 83 -33.99 -20.73 26.67
N SER A 84 -34.67 -20.51 25.53
CA SER A 84 -35.49 -21.30 24.60
C SER A 84 -35.85 -20.36 23.42
N VAL A 85 -36.00 -20.93 22.21
CA VAL A 85 -36.95 -20.62 21.11
C VAL A 85 -37.27 -19.16 20.73
N GLY A 86 -37.14 -18.86 19.42
CA GLY A 86 -37.84 -17.75 18.74
C GLY A 86 -37.41 -17.55 17.29
N ASP A 87 -38.21 -18.06 16.35
CA ASP A 87 -38.22 -17.70 14.92
C ASP A 87 -38.47 -16.19 14.74
N ASP A 88 -37.91 -15.58 13.68
CA ASP A 88 -38.72 -14.79 12.75
C ASP A 88 -37.97 -14.51 11.43
N ASP A 89 -38.69 -14.83 10.36
CA ASP A 89 -38.46 -14.46 8.96
C ASP A 89 -38.35 -12.94 8.81
N ASP A 90 -37.47 -12.47 7.91
CA ASP A 90 -37.87 -11.39 7.01
C ASP A 90 -37.07 -11.41 5.69
N ARG A 91 -37.79 -11.79 4.64
CA ARG A 91 -37.42 -11.67 3.23
C ARG A 91 -37.69 -10.25 2.76
N VAL A 92 -36.71 -9.61 2.14
CA VAL A 92 -36.96 -8.51 1.20
C VAL A 92 -36.16 -8.71 -0.09
N ASN A 93 -36.90 -9.13 -1.12
CA ASN A 93 -36.54 -8.93 -2.53
C ASN A 93 -36.76 -7.46 -2.88
N LEU A 94 -35.82 -6.83 -3.58
CA LEU A 94 -36.13 -5.78 -4.54
C LEU A 94 -35.04 -5.69 -5.61
N LEU A 95 -35.45 -6.14 -6.80
CA LEU A 95 -34.80 -5.96 -8.09
C LEU A 95 -35.03 -4.52 -8.60
N ASP A 96 -34.16 -4.18 -9.57
CA ASP A 96 -34.29 -3.14 -10.60
C ASP A 96 -33.93 -1.69 -10.27
N CYS A 97 -32.82 -1.24 -10.84
CA CYS A 97 -32.85 -0.06 -11.70
C CYS A 97 -31.83 -0.13 -12.86
N ALA A 98 -32.38 0.14 -14.03
CA ALA A 98 -31.85 0.09 -15.39
C ALA A 98 -30.63 0.97 -15.71
N THR A 99 -29.75 0.38 -16.53
CA THR A 99 -29.27 0.82 -17.85
C THR A 99 -29.51 2.28 -18.30
N VAL A 100 -28.43 3.03 -18.53
CA VAL A 100 -28.34 4.23 -19.40
C VAL A 100 -26.96 4.24 -20.12
N PRO A 101 -26.86 4.67 -21.40
CA PRO A 101 -25.84 4.22 -22.37
C PRO A 101 -24.54 5.05 -22.41
N PRO A 102 -23.47 4.59 -23.11
CA PRO A 102 -22.18 5.28 -23.12
C PRO A 102 -22.17 6.48 -24.08
N ALA A 103 -21.67 7.61 -23.59
CA ALA A 103 -21.35 8.78 -24.39
C ALA A 103 -20.07 8.55 -25.23
N GLN A 104 -20.16 9.00 -26.47
CA GLN A 104 -19.15 8.92 -27.52
C GLN A 104 -18.08 10.01 -27.40
N SER A 105 -17.00 9.78 -28.16
CA SER A 105 -15.96 10.73 -28.58
C SER A 105 -14.78 10.88 -27.59
N THR A 106 -13.51 10.86 -28.00
CA THR A 106 -12.90 11.06 -29.33
C THR A 106 -11.65 10.20 -29.46
N GLN A 107 -11.56 9.47 -30.56
CA GLN A 107 -10.33 8.84 -31.02
C GLN A 107 -9.32 9.92 -31.44
N SER A 108 -8.13 9.89 -30.86
CA SER A 108 -6.93 10.51 -31.43
C SER A 108 -5.92 9.40 -31.67
N SER A 109 -5.86 8.99 -32.93
CA SER A 109 -4.90 8.05 -33.50
C SER A 109 -3.47 8.57 -33.39
N LEU A 110 -2.59 7.86 -32.69
CA LEU A 110 -1.16 7.94 -32.94
C LEU A 110 -0.69 6.62 -33.55
N LYS A 111 -0.16 6.77 -34.76
CA LYS A 111 0.19 5.71 -35.70
C LYS A 111 1.30 4.82 -35.15
N THR A 112 1.09 3.55 -35.42
CA THR A 112 2.00 2.43 -35.35
C THR A 112 3.27 2.64 -36.17
N SER A 113 4.43 2.34 -35.59
CA SER A 113 5.63 1.94 -36.34
C SER A 113 5.95 0.49 -36.02
N SER A 114 5.42 -0.41 -36.86
CA SER A 114 5.69 -1.84 -36.83
C SER A 114 7.10 -2.13 -37.34
N SER A 115 8.01 -2.50 -36.44
CA SER A 115 9.24 -3.20 -36.79
C SER A 115 9.09 -4.66 -36.36
N SER A 116 8.65 -5.49 -37.30
CA SER A 116 8.59 -6.94 -37.19
C SER A 116 9.98 -7.54 -37.00
N ARG A 117 10.36 -7.90 -35.77
CA ARG A 117 11.44 -8.86 -35.52
C ARG A 117 10.82 -10.20 -35.14
N LYS A 118 11.03 -11.18 -36.03
CA LYS A 118 10.71 -12.60 -35.82
C LYS A 118 11.35 -13.08 -34.51
N ARG A 119 10.55 -13.64 -33.60
CA ARG A 119 11.03 -14.39 -32.41
C ARG A 119 11.77 -15.64 -32.90
N PRO A 120 12.98 -15.94 -32.42
CA PRO A 120 13.52 -17.29 -32.51
C PRO A 120 12.73 -18.16 -31.53
N ALA A 121 12.02 -19.15 -32.07
CA ALA A 121 11.51 -20.28 -31.31
C ALA A 121 12.68 -21.23 -31.02
N ALA A 122 13.44 -20.98 -29.95
CA ALA A 122 14.47 -21.88 -29.44
C ALA A 122 14.83 -21.52 -28.00
N ALA A 123 14.07 -22.08 -27.06
CA ALA A 123 14.49 -22.44 -25.70
C ALA A 123 13.30 -23.16 -25.01
N LEU A 124 12.83 -24.24 -25.64
CA LEU A 124 12.06 -25.28 -24.99
C LEU A 124 13.01 -26.47 -24.85
N SER A 125 13.90 -26.40 -23.88
CA SER A 125 14.75 -27.53 -23.50
C SER A 125 15.15 -27.40 -22.04
N SER A 126 14.90 -28.49 -21.32
CA SER A 126 15.13 -28.79 -19.90
C SER A 126 14.37 -27.92 -18.89
N ILE A 127 13.12 -28.33 -18.62
CA ILE A 127 12.57 -28.16 -17.26
C ILE A 127 13.45 -29.02 -16.37
N ASP A 128 14.22 -28.39 -15.49
CA ASP A 128 14.92 -29.09 -14.42
C ASP A 128 13.87 -29.49 -13.37
N PRO A 129 13.62 -30.79 -13.11
CA PRO A 129 12.67 -31.24 -12.10
C PRO A 129 13.07 -30.83 -10.67
N ALA A 130 14.26 -30.23 -10.48
CA ALA A 130 14.76 -29.72 -9.21
C ALA A 130 14.49 -28.23 -8.96
N SER A 131 13.63 -27.57 -9.76
CA SER A 131 13.25 -26.18 -9.47
C SER A 131 12.45 -26.12 -8.16
N PRO A 132 12.68 -25.16 -7.26
CA PRO A 132 12.02 -25.15 -5.97
C PRO A 132 10.51 -24.98 -6.20
N ALA A 133 9.75 -25.99 -5.79
CA ALA A 133 8.29 -25.93 -5.81
C ALA A 133 7.75 -24.77 -4.94
N SER A 134 8.60 -24.24 -4.05
CA SER A 134 8.30 -23.18 -3.09
C SER A 134 9.14 -21.92 -3.33
N PHE A 135 8.55 -20.75 -3.10
CA PHE A 135 9.26 -19.47 -3.10
C PHE A 135 8.64 -18.50 -2.10
N GLN A 136 9.32 -17.40 -1.83
CA GLN A 136 8.84 -16.38 -0.88
C GLN A 136 8.50 -15.07 -1.59
N ILE A 137 7.51 -14.38 -1.02
CA ILE A 137 6.99 -13.08 -1.43
C ILE A 137 6.97 -12.20 -0.18
N VAL A 138 7.42 -10.95 -0.29
CA VAL A 138 7.36 -9.97 0.81
C VAL A 138 6.63 -8.70 0.37
N THR A 139 5.89 -8.08 1.27
CA THR A 139 5.43 -6.69 1.16
C THR A 139 5.93 -5.86 2.33
N TYR A 140 6.29 -4.59 2.08
CA TYR A 140 6.90 -3.73 3.08
C TYR A 140 6.64 -2.24 2.78
N ASN A 141 5.82 -1.57 3.59
CA ASN A 141 5.71 -0.10 3.56
C ASN A 141 6.96 0.51 4.23
N LEU A 142 7.69 1.36 3.51
CA LEU A 142 9.00 1.87 3.94
C LEU A 142 8.94 3.05 4.93
N TRP A 143 7.77 3.67 5.10
CA TRP A 143 7.60 4.94 5.78
C TRP A 143 8.42 6.06 5.15
N PHE A 144 7.78 6.95 4.39
CA PHE A 144 8.46 8.01 3.63
C PHE A 144 9.19 9.07 4.49
N GLN A 145 9.18 8.97 5.81
CA GLN A 145 9.79 9.97 6.70
C GLN A 145 11.32 10.02 6.57
N MET A 146 11.88 11.21 6.77
CA MET A 146 13.33 11.47 6.64
C MET A 146 14.13 11.16 7.92
N LEU A 147 13.57 10.41 8.86
CA LEU A 147 14.25 9.98 10.07
C LEU A 147 15.21 8.82 9.76
N HIS A 148 16.51 8.99 10.01
CA HIS A 148 17.57 7.98 9.79
C HIS A 148 17.41 7.13 8.51
N PRO A 149 17.17 7.75 7.33
CA PRO A 149 16.74 7.03 6.13
C PRO A 149 17.79 6.02 5.66
N THR A 150 19.08 6.32 5.84
CA THR A 150 20.16 5.43 5.42
C THR A 150 20.19 4.15 6.25
N GLU A 151 20.11 4.29 7.56
CA GLU A 151 20.17 3.21 8.53
C GLU A 151 18.93 2.32 8.42
N ARG A 152 17.74 2.93 8.31
CA ARG A 152 16.48 2.22 8.08
C ARG A 152 16.52 1.39 6.80
N MET A 153 16.93 1.98 5.68
CA MET A 153 16.97 1.26 4.40
C MET A 153 18.05 0.17 4.37
N LYS A 154 19.20 0.38 5.01
CA LYS A 154 20.23 -0.67 5.19
C LYS A 154 19.69 -1.84 6.02
N ALA A 155 18.96 -1.55 7.10
CA ALA A 155 18.37 -2.59 7.93
C ALA A 155 17.32 -3.40 7.17
N ILE A 156 16.45 -2.76 6.39
CA ILE A 156 15.49 -3.46 5.52
C ILE A 156 16.22 -4.35 4.51
N ALA A 157 17.25 -3.83 3.83
CA ALA A 157 18.05 -4.64 2.90
C ALA A 157 18.71 -5.86 3.58
N GLN A 158 19.17 -5.71 4.83
CA GLN A 158 19.73 -6.80 5.62
C GLN A 158 18.67 -7.83 6.02
N ILE A 159 17.50 -7.38 6.50
CA ILE A 159 16.37 -8.26 6.83
C ILE A 159 15.99 -9.12 5.61
N LEU A 160 15.81 -8.50 4.44
CA LEU A 160 15.43 -9.19 3.22
C LEU A 160 16.51 -10.20 2.76
N SER A 161 17.79 -9.88 2.96
CA SER A 161 18.89 -10.80 2.64
C SER A 161 18.83 -12.10 3.48
N GLN A 162 18.32 -12.03 4.71
CA GLN A 162 18.18 -13.16 5.62
C GLN A 162 16.95 -14.03 5.30
N CYS A 163 15.94 -13.46 4.62
CA CYS A 163 14.76 -14.21 4.20
C CYS A 163 15.09 -15.23 3.09
N HIS A 164 16.00 -14.87 2.18
CA HIS A 164 16.35 -15.72 1.03
C HIS A 164 16.94 -17.06 1.48
N LYS A 165 16.32 -18.16 1.04
CA LYS A 165 16.76 -19.54 1.31
C LYS A 165 16.92 -20.29 -0.01
N VAL A 166 17.86 -21.23 -0.06
CA VAL A 166 18.12 -22.05 -1.26
C VAL A 166 16.86 -22.82 -1.69
N ASP A 167 16.15 -23.44 -0.75
CA ASP A 167 14.96 -24.26 -1.04
C ASP A 167 13.67 -23.45 -1.22
N SER A 168 13.68 -22.17 -0.82
CA SER A 168 12.53 -21.26 -0.91
C SER A 168 13.03 -19.83 -1.13
N PRO A 169 13.49 -19.50 -2.34
CA PRO A 169 14.11 -18.21 -2.61
C PRO A 169 13.10 -17.07 -2.46
N LEU A 170 13.54 -15.94 -1.90
CA LEU A 170 12.78 -14.69 -1.93
C LEU A 170 12.76 -14.11 -3.35
N VAL A 171 11.67 -14.35 -4.07
CA VAL A 171 11.51 -14.00 -5.48
C VAL A 171 11.10 -12.55 -5.65
N MET A 172 10.14 -12.08 -4.85
CA MET A 172 9.51 -10.77 -5.03
C MET A 172 9.39 -10.02 -3.70
N VAL A 173 9.71 -8.73 -3.73
CA VAL A 173 9.43 -7.79 -2.65
C VAL A 173 8.66 -6.59 -3.20
N GLY A 174 7.48 -6.30 -2.66
CA GLY A 174 6.69 -5.10 -2.95
C GLY A 174 6.92 -4.02 -1.91
N PHE A 175 7.22 -2.80 -2.35
CA PHE A 175 7.49 -1.65 -1.49
C PHE A 175 6.46 -0.54 -1.71
N GLN A 176 6.05 0.07 -0.61
CA GLN A 176 5.17 1.25 -0.58
C GLN A 176 5.92 2.44 0.04
N GLU A 177 5.40 3.65 -0.18
CA GLU A 177 5.98 4.91 0.33
C GLU A 177 7.44 5.16 -0.08
N VAL A 178 7.81 4.71 -1.26
CA VAL A 178 9.14 4.93 -1.80
C VAL A 178 9.30 6.40 -2.21
N ILE A 179 10.30 7.06 -1.64
CA ILE A 179 10.78 8.39 -2.06
C ILE A 179 12.22 8.33 -2.57
N PRO A 180 12.69 9.30 -3.38
CA PRO A 180 14.04 9.26 -3.95
C PRO A 180 15.17 9.07 -2.93
N PRO A 181 15.17 9.72 -1.74
CA PRO A 181 16.20 9.49 -0.72
C PRO A 181 16.24 8.04 -0.23
N LEU A 182 15.10 7.42 0.06
CA LEU A 182 15.04 6.01 0.50
C LEU A 182 15.51 5.07 -0.62
N ALA A 183 15.03 5.30 -1.84
CA ALA A 183 15.41 4.54 -3.03
C ALA A 183 16.93 4.59 -3.31
N SER A 184 17.58 5.73 -3.05
CA SER A 184 19.02 5.92 -3.28
C SER A 184 19.91 5.03 -2.40
N VAL A 185 19.37 4.52 -1.29
CA VAL A 185 20.07 3.61 -0.38
C VAL A 185 19.60 2.17 -0.59
N LEU A 186 18.28 1.94 -0.60
CA LEU A 186 17.71 0.60 -0.64
C LEU A 186 17.99 -0.11 -1.97
N PHE A 187 17.78 0.57 -3.10
CA PHE A 187 17.84 -0.10 -4.40
C PHE A 187 19.23 -0.56 -4.80
N PRO A 188 20.31 0.22 -4.63
CA PRO A 188 21.65 -0.30 -4.87
C PRO A 188 21.99 -1.50 -3.99
N ALA A 189 21.54 -1.51 -2.73
CA ALA A 189 21.75 -2.63 -1.83
C ALA A 189 21.03 -3.91 -2.30
N LEU A 190 19.80 -3.79 -2.81
CA LEU A 190 19.05 -4.90 -3.40
C LEU A 190 19.62 -5.35 -4.75
N GLU A 191 20.06 -4.42 -5.59
CA GLU A 191 20.71 -4.73 -6.89
C GLU A 191 22.00 -5.53 -6.67
N LEU A 192 22.80 -5.18 -5.65
CA LEU A 192 23.97 -5.97 -5.23
C LEU A 192 23.60 -7.37 -4.73
N GLN A 193 22.39 -7.55 -4.20
CA GLN A 193 21.84 -8.86 -3.80
C GLN A 193 21.20 -9.63 -4.97
N GLY A 194 21.27 -9.11 -6.20
CA GLY A 194 20.78 -9.77 -7.40
C GLY A 194 19.33 -9.46 -7.76
N TYR A 195 18.74 -8.37 -7.26
CA TYR A 195 17.39 -7.94 -7.64
C TYR A 195 17.38 -6.98 -8.84
N SER A 196 16.41 -7.13 -9.72
CA SER A 196 15.95 -6.08 -10.63
C SER A 196 14.83 -5.28 -9.99
N ILE A 197 14.86 -3.96 -10.13
CA ILE A 197 13.89 -3.06 -9.52
C ILE A 197 12.97 -2.46 -10.60
N VAL A 198 11.66 -2.68 -10.47
CA VAL A 198 10.63 -1.95 -11.22
C VAL A 198 10.01 -0.89 -10.32
N ARG A 199 9.68 0.28 -10.88
CA ARG A 199 9.33 1.47 -10.09
C ARG A 199 8.10 2.15 -10.67
N GLN A 200 7.22 2.64 -9.81
CA GLN A 200 6.23 3.64 -10.21
C GLN A 200 6.97 4.89 -10.74
N PRO A 201 6.53 5.50 -11.84
CA PRO A 201 7.05 6.78 -12.28
C PRO A 201 6.79 7.88 -11.24
N ILE A 202 7.80 8.19 -10.41
CA ILE A 202 7.70 9.20 -9.33
C ILE A 202 7.84 10.65 -9.81
N GLN A 203 8.06 10.89 -11.10
CA GLN A 203 8.18 12.26 -11.64
C GLN A 203 6.91 13.12 -11.44
N LEU A 204 5.77 12.48 -11.16
CA LEU A 204 4.48 13.13 -11.03
C LEU A 204 3.94 13.15 -9.58
N VAL A 205 4.63 12.50 -8.63
CA VAL A 205 4.11 12.24 -7.28
C VAL A 205 5.22 12.29 -6.22
N PRO A 206 4.91 12.69 -4.97
CA PRO A 206 5.93 12.83 -3.92
C PRO A 206 6.52 11.50 -3.43
N TYR A 207 5.77 10.41 -3.56
CA TYR A 207 6.18 9.04 -3.24
C TYR A 207 5.44 8.05 -4.15
N GLY A 208 5.88 6.80 -4.20
CA GLY A 208 5.19 5.76 -4.98
C GLY A 208 5.53 4.34 -4.52
N CYS A 209 5.16 3.36 -5.34
CA CYS A 209 5.51 1.96 -5.11
C CYS A 209 6.76 1.54 -5.91
N ALA A 210 7.45 0.51 -5.43
CA ALA A 210 8.47 -0.20 -6.18
C ALA A 210 8.36 -1.71 -5.97
N MET A 211 8.95 -2.50 -6.84
CA MET A 211 9.00 -3.95 -6.70
C MET A 211 10.37 -4.47 -7.09
N ALA A 212 10.95 -5.30 -6.23
CA ALA A 212 12.21 -5.99 -6.47
C ALA A 212 11.93 -7.44 -6.87
N ILE A 213 12.46 -7.88 -8.01
CA ILE A 213 12.36 -9.26 -8.51
C ILE A 213 13.76 -9.87 -8.61
N ARG A 214 13.96 -11.06 -8.05
CA ARG A 214 15.28 -11.68 -7.97
C ARG A 214 15.69 -12.33 -9.30
N ASN A 215 16.85 -11.94 -9.84
CA ASN A 215 17.26 -12.24 -11.21
C ASN A 215 17.78 -13.67 -11.43
N ASP A 216 18.26 -14.33 -10.39
CA ASP A 216 18.82 -15.69 -10.43
C ASP A 216 17.73 -16.77 -10.50
N VAL A 217 16.53 -16.48 -9.97
CA VAL A 217 15.39 -17.42 -9.91
C VAL A 217 14.18 -16.97 -10.73
N ALA A 218 14.21 -15.75 -11.28
CA ALA A 218 13.09 -15.20 -12.02
C ALA A 218 13.50 -14.22 -13.12
N THR A 219 12.69 -14.14 -14.18
CA THR A 219 12.86 -13.23 -15.32
C THR A 219 11.62 -12.37 -15.48
N ILE A 220 11.78 -11.05 -15.51
CA ILE A 220 10.69 -10.11 -15.82
C ILE A 220 10.38 -10.18 -17.32
N LEU A 221 9.13 -10.48 -17.67
CA LEU A 221 8.64 -10.57 -19.05
C LEU A 221 8.04 -9.24 -19.53
N ASP A 222 7.27 -8.59 -18.67
CA ASP A 222 6.80 -7.22 -18.82
C ASP A 222 6.49 -6.62 -17.44
N TRP A 223 6.35 -5.31 -17.40
CA TRP A 223 5.95 -4.59 -16.20
C TRP A 223 5.30 -3.26 -16.59
N GLY A 224 4.60 -2.64 -15.65
CA GLY A 224 4.03 -1.32 -15.85
C GLY A 224 3.38 -0.75 -14.60
N PHE A 225 2.91 0.48 -14.73
CA PHE A 225 2.13 1.16 -13.70
C PHE A 225 0.79 1.62 -14.28
N ARG A 226 -0.30 1.36 -13.55
CA ARG A 226 -1.65 1.78 -13.91
C ARG A 226 -2.27 2.58 -12.75
N PRO A 227 -2.45 3.91 -12.90
CA PRO A 227 -3.16 4.71 -11.90
C PRO A 227 -4.58 4.20 -11.66
N PHE A 228 -5.06 4.27 -10.42
CA PHE A 228 -6.47 4.03 -10.13
C PHE A 228 -7.32 5.22 -10.55
N ARG A 229 -8.54 4.94 -11.02
CA ARG A 229 -9.45 5.98 -11.54
C ARG A 229 -9.91 6.98 -10.47
N HIS A 230 -10.13 6.49 -9.26
CA HIS A 230 -10.73 7.27 -8.16
C HIS A 230 -9.74 7.54 -7.03
N SER A 231 -8.43 7.50 -7.31
CA SER A 231 -7.47 7.87 -6.27
C SER A 231 -7.34 9.39 -6.16
N ILE A 232 -7.31 9.88 -4.93
CA ILE A 232 -7.01 11.28 -4.61
C ILE A 232 -5.58 11.48 -4.08
N MET A 233 -4.87 10.38 -3.81
CA MET A 233 -3.47 10.34 -3.38
C MET A 233 -2.50 9.79 -4.45
N ASN A 234 -2.91 9.70 -5.72
CA ASN A 234 -2.11 9.17 -6.83
C ASN A 234 -1.70 7.69 -6.67
N ARG A 235 -2.61 6.88 -6.13
CA ARG A 235 -2.44 5.42 -5.98
C ARG A 235 -2.60 4.72 -7.33
N GLY A 236 -2.04 3.52 -7.45
CA GLY A 236 -2.16 2.71 -8.65
C GLY A 236 -1.54 1.33 -8.50
N ILE A 237 -1.67 0.53 -9.56
CA ILE A 237 -1.17 -0.85 -9.64
C ILE A 237 0.20 -0.82 -10.27
N LEU A 238 1.26 -1.13 -9.51
CA LEU A 238 2.56 -1.49 -10.07
C LEU A 238 2.56 -3.01 -10.29
N PHE A 239 2.81 -3.45 -11.50
CA PHE A 239 2.77 -4.87 -11.84
C PHE A 239 4.01 -5.33 -12.60
N ALA A 240 4.35 -6.60 -12.45
CA ALA A 240 5.34 -7.30 -13.25
C ALA A 240 4.85 -8.71 -13.57
N ARG A 241 4.84 -9.08 -14.86
CA ARG A 241 4.68 -10.47 -15.27
C ARG A 241 6.05 -11.12 -15.28
N VAL A 242 6.18 -12.20 -14.52
CA VAL A 242 7.47 -12.81 -14.18
C VAL A 242 7.43 -14.28 -14.53
N ARG A 243 8.47 -14.79 -15.18
CA ARG A 243 8.71 -16.23 -15.34
C ARG A 243 9.69 -16.70 -14.28
N LEU A 244 9.30 -17.68 -13.49
CA LEU A 244 10.19 -18.36 -12.55
C LEU A 244 11.11 -19.32 -13.29
N SER A 245 12.25 -19.70 -12.69
CA SER A 245 13.15 -20.73 -13.22
C SER A 245 12.46 -22.08 -13.47
N THR A 246 11.33 -22.31 -12.78
CA THR A 246 10.42 -23.45 -12.94
C THR A 246 9.61 -23.43 -14.25
N ALA A 247 9.84 -22.45 -15.13
CA ALA A 247 9.07 -22.12 -16.34
C ALA A 247 7.63 -21.63 -16.10
N GLN A 248 7.16 -21.57 -14.85
CA GLN A 248 5.85 -21.04 -14.49
C GLN A 248 5.85 -19.50 -14.58
N GLU A 249 4.74 -18.91 -15.03
CA GLU A 249 4.59 -17.45 -15.05
C GLU A 249 3.59 -16.98 -13.98
N PHE A 250 3.95 -15.89 -13.32
CA PHE A 250 3.18 -15.21 -12.28
C PHE A 250 2.97 -13.75 -12.67
N LEU A 251 1.83 -13.19 -12.26
CA LEU A 251 1.61 -11.75 -12.22
C LEU A 251 1.82 -11.28 -10.77
N PHE A 252 2.92 -10.61 -10.49
CA PHE A 252 3.09 -9.92 -9.22
C PHE A 252 2.56 -8.50 -9.34
N THR A 253 1.80 -8.05 -8.36
CA THR A 253 1.34 -6.67 -8.22
C THR A 253 1.64 -6.14 -6.84
N THR A 254 1.94 -4.85 -6.74
CA THR A 254 2.03 -4.13 -5.48
C THR A 254 1.31 -2.79 -5.58
N THR A 255 0.69 -2.37 -4.50
CA THR A 255 -0.06 -1.11 -4.40
C THR A 255 0.08 -0.52 -3.00
N HIS A 256 -0.33 0.73 -2.86
CA HIS A 256 -0.66 1.32 -1.58
C HIS A 256 -2.04 1.96 -1.73
N LEU A 257 -3.10 1.30 -1.23
CA LEU A 257 -4.48 1.77 -1.38
C LEU A 257 -4.72 3.07 -0.58
N GLU A 258 -5.85 3.73 -0.87
CA GLU A 258 -6.20 5.02 -0.27
C GLU A 258 -6.15 4.99 1.27
N SER A 259 -5.30 5.82 1.86
CA SER A 259 -5.21 5.97 3.31
C SER A 259 -6.37 6.82 3.84
N PRO A 260 -6.75 6.68 5.12
CA PRO A 260 -7.64 7.64 5.76
C PRO A 260 -6.98 9.03 5.86
N LEU A 261 -7.76 10.10 5.64
CA LEU A 261 -7.34 11.51 5.81
C LEU A 261 -8.04 12.18 7.01
N GLY A 262 -8.44 11.37 8.00
CA GLY A 262 -9.27 11.78 9.13
C GLY A 262 -10.68 11.19 9.06
N GLU A 263 -11.47 11.42 10.12
CA GLU A 263 -12.80 10.84 10.30
C GLU A 263 -13.78 11.16 9.15
N ASP A 264 -13.76 12.41 8.66
CA ASP A 264 -14.63 12.86 7.56
C ASP A 264 -14.23 12.28 6.19
N ARG A 265 -13.03 11.73 6.07
CA ARG A 265 -12.49 11.17 4.83
C ARG A 265 -11.77 9.85 5.11
N PRO A 266 -12.54 8.78 5.43
CA PRO A 266 -11.97 7.50 5.82
C PRO A 266 -11.26 6.77 4.66
N GLY A 267 -11.50 7.18 3.42
CA GLY A 267 -10.90 6.59 2.20
C GLY A 267 -11.51 5.23 1.80
N SER A 268 -12.51 4.73 2.55
CA SER A 268 -13.05 3.38 2.35
C SER A 268 -13.71 3.21 0.97
N THR A 269 -14.48 4.19 0.50
CA THR A 269 -15.12 4.12 -0.83
C THR A 269 -14.08 4.04 -1.95
N GLU A 270 -13.00 4.82 -1.84
CA GLU A 270 -11.88 4.77 -2.77
C GLU A 270 -11.18 3.40 -2.70
N ARG A 271 -10.81 2.92 -1.51
CA ARG A 271 -10.18 1.59 -1.33
C ARG A 271 -11.01 0.47 -1.93
N GLN A 272 -12.32 0.45 -1.65
CA GLN A 272 -13.26 -0.53 -2.17
C GLN A 272 -13.30 -0.52 -3.71
N SER A 273 -13.30 0.66 -4.34
CA SER A 273 -13.22 0.76 -5.80
C SER A 273 -11.85 0.32 -6.35
N GLN A 274 -10.77 0.64 -5.64
CA GLN A 274 -9.40 0.37 -6.08
C GLN A 274 -9.07 -1.12 -6.04
N ILE A 275 -9.47 -1.83 -4.98
CA ILE A 275 -9.22 -3.27 -4.87
C ILE A 275 -9.99 -4.06 -5.95
N LEU A 276 -11.21 -3.62 -6.30
CA LEU A 276 -11.97 -4.20 -7.41
C LEU A 276 -11.36 -3.89 -8.78
N GLU A 277 -10.78 -2.69 -8.97
CA GLU A 277 -10.01 -2.38 -10.18
C GLU A 277 -8.76 -3.27 -10.29
N MET A 278 -8.09 -3.53 -9.16
CA MET A 278 -6.92 -4.41 -9.11
C MET A 278 -7.27 -5.87 -9.36
N GLU A 279 -8.35 -6.38 -8.78
CA GLU A 279 -8.90 -7.71 -9.09
C GLU A 279 -9.20 -7.84 -10.59
N ALA A 280 -9.93 -6.88 -11.16
CA ALA A 280 -10.29 -6.91 -12.56
C ALA A 280 -9.05 -6.91 -13.47
N PHE A 281 -8.03 -6.13 -13.12
CA PHE A 281 -6.74 -6.12 -13.84
C PHE A 281 -6.05 -7.49 -13.80
N CYS A 282 -5.96 -8.11 -12.62
CA CYS A 282 -5.34 -9.43 -12.45
C CYS A 282 -6.07 -10.51 -13.25
N VAL A 283 -7.40 -10.61 -13.10
CA VAL A 283 -8.23 -11.61 -13.80
C VAL A 283 -8.15 -11.45 -15.33
N GLN A 284 -8.19 -10.20 -15.83
CA GLN A 284 -8.04 -9.91 -17.25
C GLN A 284 -6.65 -10.28 -17.77
N THR A 285 -5.61 -10.08 -16.96
CA THR A 285 -4.23 -10.43 -17.34
C THR A 285 -4.05 -11.94 -17.44
N LEU A 286 -4.55 -12.72 -16.47
CA LEU A 286 -4.54 -14.19 -16.55
C LEU A 286 -5.31 -14.69 -17.77
N SER A 287 -6.45 -14.07 -18.09
CA SER A 287 -7.23 -14.41 -19.28
C SER A 287 -6.49 -14.09 -20.59
N LYS A 288 -5.71 -13.00 -20.60
CA LYS A 288 -4.94 -12.55 -21.77
C LYS A 288 -3.66 -13.36 -22.00
N TYR A 289 -3.04 -13.86 -20.93
CA TYR A 289 -1.77 -14.58 -20.98
C TYR A 289 -1.91 -15.99 -20.39
N PRO A 290 -2.21 -17.01 -21.22
CA PRO A 290 -2.51 -18.37 -20.75
C PRO A 290 -1.40 -19.07 -19.96
N ASN A 291 -0.15 -18.61 -20.07
CA ASN A 291 0.97 -19.14 -19.32
C ASN A 291 1.04 -18.61 -17.88
N VAL A 292 0.34 -17.51 -17.59
CA VAL A 292 0.27 -16.93 -16.23
C VAL A 292 -0.71 -17.76 -15.42
N GLN A 293 -0.17 -18.49 -14.45
CA GLN A 293 -0.94 -19.45 -13.65
C GLN A 293 -1.61 -18.76 -12.46
N SER A 294 -0.94 -17.78 -11.88
CA SER A 294 -1.42 -17.05 -10.71
C SER A 294 -1.12 -15.55 -10.80
N ALA A 295 -1.99 -14.76 -10.18
CA ALA A 295 -1.76 -13.39 -9.80
C ALA A 295 -1.58 -13.27 -8.28
N VAL A 296 -0.73 -12.35 -7.87
CA VAL A 296 -0.52 -11.99 -6.47
C VAL A 296 -0.74 -10.49 -6.32
N ILE A 297 -1.60 -10.14 -5.37
CA ILE A 297 -1.74 -8.77 -4.86
C ILE A 297 -0.92 -8.67 -3.59
N THR A 298 -0.04 -7.68 -3.53
CA THR A 298 0.71 -7.32 -2.33
C THR A 298 0.53 -5.84 -2.04
N GLY A 299 0.77 -5.43 -0.81
CA GLY A 299 0.88 -4.03 -0.47
C GLY A 299 0.23 -3.65 0.84
N ASP A 300 0.42 -2.39 1.19
CA ASP A 300 -0.38 -1.70 2.18
C ASP A 300 -1.77 -1.42 1.59
N LEU A 301 -2.74 -2.24 1.97
CA LEU A 301 -4.10 -2.14 1.50
C LEU A 301 -4.93 -1.13 2.31
N ASN A 302 -4.38 -0.56 3.40
CA ASN A 302 -5.11 0.29 4.34
C ASN A 302 -6.50 -0.27 4.73
N TRP A 303 -6.66 -1.60 4.68
CA TRP A 303 -7.95 -2.26 4.77
C TRP A 303 -8.19 -2.71 6.20
N ASP A 304 -9.20 -2.14 6.84
CA ASP A 304 -9.61 -2.51 8.18
C ASP A 304 -10.88 -3.35 8.07
N ASP A 305 -10.82 -4.66 8.28
CA ASP A 305 -12.03 -5.50 8.36
C ASP A 305 -12.04 -6.35 9.65
N GLU A 306 -11.20 -5.96 10.61
CA GLU A 306 -10.96 -6.70 11.85
C GLU A 306 -11.85 -6.19 13.00
N ARG A 307 -12.45 -5.01 12.84
CA ARG A 307 -13.32 -4.38 13.84
C ARG A 307 -14.81 -4.56 13.55
N ALA A 308 -15.59 -4.68 14.63
CA ALA A 308 -17.06 -4.71 14.55
C ALA A 308 -17.66 -3.45 13.92
N ARG A 309 -16.99 -2.29 14.06
CA ARG A 309 -17.38 -1.01 13.46
C ARG A 309 -16.38 -0.55 12.41
N SER A 310 -16.00 -1.42 11.49
CA SER A 310 -15.18 -0.99 10.36
C SER A 310 -16.01 -0.32 9.25
N ALA A 311 -15.40 0.67 8.60
CA ALA A 311 -15.91 1.26 7.37
C ALA A 311 -15.68 0.34 6.15
N ASP A 312 -14.64 -0.50 6.16
CA ASP A 312 -14.40 -1.44 5.08
C ASP A 312 -15.15 -2.77 5.32
N PRO A 313 -15.78 -3.34 4.28
CA PRO A 313 -16.37 -4.68 4.39
C PRO A 313 -15.28 -5.75 4.51
N VAL A 314 -15.66 -6.96 4.92
CA VAL A 314 -14.75 -8.12 4.91
C VAL A 314 -14.15 -8.28 3.51
N LEU A 315 -12.82 -8.18 3.41
CA LEU A 315 -12.09 -8.07 2.14
C LEU A 315 -12.39 -9.25 1.21
N SER A 316 -12.37 -10.46 1.76
CA SER A 316 -12.63 -11.70 1.01
C SER A 316 -14.06 -11.77 0.44
N LYS A 317 -15.03 -11.11 1.09
CA LYS A 317 -16.42 -11.02 0.60
C LYS A 317 -16.62 -9.88 -0.39
N HIS A 318 -15.77 -8.85 -0.35
CA HIS A 318 -15.83 -7.72 -1.27
C HIS A 318 -15.28 -8.05 -2.66
N LEU A 319 -14.28 -8.94 -2.72
CA LEU A 319 -13.72 -9.45 -3.97
C LEU A 319 -14.74 -10.34 -4.72
N LYS A 320 -14.77 -10.26 -6.05
CA LYS A 320 -15.74 -11.00 -6.90
C LYS A 320 -15.28 -12.41 -7.24
N LYS A 321 -13.99 -12.69 -7.07
CA LYS A 321 -13.36 -13.99 -7.31
C LYS A 321 -12.83 -14.56 -5.99
N PRO A 322 -12.64 -15.88 -5.90
CA PRO A 322 -12.08 -16.48 -4.70
C PRO A 322 -10.58 -16.18 -4.64
N TRP A 323 -10.23 -15.11 -3.92
CA TRP A 323 -8.85 -14.79 -3.56
C TRP A 323 -8.52 -15.42 -2.22
N LYS A 324 -7.31 -15.95 -2.10
CA LYS A 324 -6.76 -16.47 -0.86
C LYS A 324 -5.92 -15.38 -0.19
N ASP A 325 -6.28 -14.96 1.01
CA ASP A 325 -5.39 -14.15 1.86
C ASP A 325 -4.37 -15.08 2.54
N ALA A 326 -3.08 -14.78 2.39
CA ALA A 326 -2.02 -15.65 2.87
C ALA A 326 -1.98 -15.79 4.39
N TRP A 327 -2.32 -14.74 5.14
CA TRP A 327 -2.36 -14.78 6.59
C TRP A 327 -3.59 -15.56 7.06
N GLU A 328 -4.78 -15.18 6.58
CA GLU A 328 -6.03 -15.84 6.96
C GLU A 328 -6.04 -17.32 6.59
N TYR A 329 -5.44 -17.70 5.45
CA TYR A 329 -5.35 -19.09 5.04
C TYR A 329 -4.60 -19.98 6.05
N LEU A 330 -3.50 -19.46 6.63
CA LEU A 330 -2.69 -20.24 7.57
C LEU A 330 -3.22 -20.19 9.00
N HIS A 331 -3.81 -19.08 9.40
CA HIS A 331 -4.16 -18.83 10.80
C HIS A 331 -5.66 -18.95 11.07
N GLY A 332 -6.51 -18.87 10.05
CA GLY A 332 -7.96 -18.98 10.15
C GLY A 332 -8.53 -18.08 11.25
N ASP A 333 -9.41 -18.65 12.08
CA ASP A 333 -10.04 -17.98 13.22
C ASP A 333 -9.17 -17.96 14.50
N ASN A 334 -7.87 -18.29 14.40
CA ASN A 334 -6.98 -18.28 15.56
C ASN A 334 -6.78 -16.84 16.08
N LYS A 335 -7.60 -16.47 17.06
CA LYS A 335 -7.60 -15.15 17.72
C LYS A 335 -6.26 -14.78 18.36
N ASN A 336 -5.35 -15.74 18.59
CA ASN A 336 -4.03 -15.48 19.16
C ASN A 336 -2.96 -15.19 18.10
N ALA A 337 -3.23 -15.49 16.83
CA ALA A 337 -2.32 -15.25 15.70
C ALA A 337 -2.71 -13.97 14.97
N VAL A 338 -2.64 -12.84 15.69
CA VAL A 338 -3.05 -11.56 15.14
C VAL A 338 -1.91 -10.98 14.30
N GLY A 339 -2.09 -11.01 12.98
CA GLY A 339 -1.08 -10.68 11.97
C GLY A 339 -0.90 -9.20 11.72
N TYR A 340 -0.89 -8.38 12.78
CA TYR A 340 -0.79 -6.94 12.64
C TYR A 340 0.55 -6.54 11.99
N THR A 341 0.44 -5.82 10.89
CA THR A 341 1.59 -5.27 10.14
C THR A 341 1.80 -3.80 10.47
N TYR A 342 0.77 -3.13 10.98
CA TYR A 342 0.90 -1.87 11.70
C TYR A 342 0.51 -2.14 13.16
N ASP A 343 1.46 -2.10 14.09
CA ASP A 343 1.21 -2.39 15.51
C ASP A 343 1.90 -1.34 16.38
N ALA A 344 1.14 -0.32 16.79
CA ALA A 344 1.67 0.76 17.62
C ALA A 344 2.08 0.31 19.03
N LYS A 345 1.58 -0.83 19.53
CA LYS A 345 1.99 -1.39 20.83
C LYS A 345 3.35 -2.07 20.75
N LEU A 346 3.62 -2.77 19.63
CA LEU A 346 4.86 -3.52 19.44
C LEU A 346 5.95 -2.76 18.71
N ASN A 347 5.60 -1.79 17.85
CA ASN A 347 6.58 -1.01 17.12
C ASN A 347 7.25 -0.01 18.07
N PRO A 348 8.57 -0.13 18.30
CA PRO A 348 9.26 0.66 19.32
C PRO A 348 9.35 2.16 18.99
N MET A 349 9.07 2.55 17.74
CA MET A 349 9.24 3.91 17.25
C MET A 349 7.97 4.75 17.32
N ILE A 350 6.80 4.14 17.10
CA ILE A 350 5.54 4.89 16.99
C ILE A 350 4.75 4.91 18.30
N GLY A 351 4.64 3.83 19.07
CA GLY A 351 3.86 3.84 20.32
C GLY A 351 2.35 4.13 20.11
N GLY A 352 1.52 3.75 21.09
CA GLY A 352 0.06 3.95 21.04
C GLY A 352 -0.71 2.63 20.95
N ASN A 353 -2.02 2.71 20.68
CA ASN A 353 -2.93 1.56 20.73
C ASN A 353 -3.43 1.07 19.36
N PHE A 354 -3.16 1.81 18.28
CA PHE A 354 -3.64 1.46 16.94
C PHE A 354 -2.91 0.25 16.37
N ARG A 355 -3.66 -0.80 16.00
CA ARG A 355 -3.11 -2.08 15.54
C ARG A 355 -3.97 -2.66 14.43
N ARG A 356 -3.42 -2.86 13.24
CA ARG A 356 -4.18 -3.31 12.07
C ARG A 356 -3.33 -4.18 11.14
N ARG A 357 -4.00 -5.08 10.42
CA ARG A 357 -3.41 -5.82 9.29
C ARG A 357 -3.61 -5.07 7.97
N LEU A 358 -2.92 -3.94 7.86
CA LEU A 358 -2.99 -3.07 6.69
C LEU A 358 -2.30 -3.71 5.48
N ASP A 359 -1.17 -4.37 5.70
CA ASP A 359 -0.38 -5.01 4.65
C ASP A 359 -0.83 -6.45 4.43
N ARG A 360 -1.16 -6.80 3.18
CA ARG A 360 -1.67 -8.13 2.85
C ARG A 360 -1.00 -8.73 1.62
N ILE A 361 -1.07 -10.06 1.53
CA ILE A 361 -0.67 -10.85 0.36
C ILE A 361 -1.87 -11.70 -0.05
N LEU A 362 -2.47 -11.40 -1.20
CA LEU A 362 -3.63 -12.12 -1.75
C LEU A 362 -3.21 -12.90 -3.00
N LEU A 363 -3.66 -14.14 -3.11
CA LEU A 363 -3.33 -15.05 -4.22
C LEU A 363 -4.59 -15.42 -5.00
N TYR A 364 -4.46 -15.45 -6.33
CA TYR A 364 -5.51 -15.89 -7.24
C TYR A 364 -4.95 -16.69 -8.42
N PRO A 365 -5.60 -17.78 -8.86
CA PRO A 365 -6.72 -18.46 -8.20
C PRO A 365 -6.35 -18.99 -6.81
N ASP A 366 -7.32 -19.10 -5.91
CA ASP A 366 -7.12 -19.63 -4.56
C ASP A 366 -6.59 -21.07 -4.54
N ASN A 367 -6.86 -21.87 -5.57
CA ASN A 367 -6.36 -23.23 -5.69
C ASN A 367 -5.02 -23.37 -6.42
N ALA A 368 -4.44 -22.28 -6.95
CA ALA A 368 -3.22 -22.39 -7.75
C ALA A 368 -1.93 -22.47 -6.91
N SER A 369 -2.00 -22.15 -5.62
CA SER A 369 -0.83 -22.14 -4.73
C SER A 369 -1.21 -22.42 -3.29
N LEU A 370 -0.35 -23.14 -2.59
CA LEU A 370 -0.43 -23.44 -1.18
C LEU A 370 0.44 -22.47 -0.39
N VAL A 371 -0.12 -21.77 0.59
CA VAL A 371 0.67 -20.97 1.52
C VAL A 371 1.19 -21.89 2.60
N GLN A 372 2.50 -21.90 2.83
CA GLN A 372 3.17 -22.80 3.76
C GLN A 372 3.56 -22.12 5.07
N ARG A 373 3.93 -20.84 4.98
CA ARG A 373 4.40 -20.04 6.12
C ARG A 373 4.12 -18.57 5.89
N THR A 374 3.75 -17.86 6.95
CA THR A 374 3.81 -16.41 7.02
C THR A 374 4.72 -15.95 8.16
N GLU A 375 5.30 -14.76 8.02
CA GLU A 375 6.17 -14.16 9.04
C GLU A 375 6.10 -12.63 8.99
N ILE A 376 6.11 -12.01 10.17
CA ILE A 376 6.19 -10.56 10.35
C ILE A 376 7.66 -10.16 10.53
N LEU A 377 8.13 -9.21 9.73
CA LEU A 377 9.54 -8.82 9.59
C LEU A 377 9.82 -7.42 10.16
N GLY A 378 11.05 -7.21 10.64
CA GLY A 378 11.53 -5.88 11.03
C GLY A 378 10.90 -5.31 12.30
N LYS A 379 10.57 -6.19 13.25
CA LYS A 379 10.03 -5.83 14.55
C LYS A 379 11.03 -5.17 15.50
N GLU A 380 12.31 -5.46 15.28
CA GLU A 380 13.37 -5.08 16.21
C GLU A 380 13.83 -3.63 15.98
N ALA A 381 14.14 -2.93 17.08
CA ALA A 381 14.75 -1.63 17.03
C ALA A 381 16.15 -1.68 16.40
N LEU A 382 16.52 -0.61 15.70
CA LEU A 382 17.85 -0.45 15.14
C LEU A 382 18.86 -0.14 16.26
N PRO A 383 19.96 -0.91 16.37
CA PRO A 383 20.92 -0.74 17.44
C PRO A 383 21.52 0.67 17.49
N GLY A 384 21.45 1.32 18.66
CA GLY A 384 22.10 2.61 18.91
C GLY A 384 21.42 3.82 18.26
N LEU A 385 20.23 3.65 17.67
CA LEU A 385 19.46 4.76 17.10
C LEU A 385 18.23 5.07 17.93
N SER A 386 18.03 6.37 18.17
CA SER A 386 16.82 6.91 18.77
C SER A 386 16.35 8.16 18.02
N CYS A 387 15.11 8.54 18.27
CA CYS A 387 14.54 9.80 17.84
C CYS A 387 13.72 10.43 18.95
N ASP A 388 13.63 11.76 18.93
CA ASP A 388 12.85 12.51 19.89
C ASP A 388 11.40 12.55 19.46
N LYS A 389 10.51 11.95 20.27
CA LYS A 389 9.07 12.02 20.08
C LYS A 389 8.49 13.06 21.03
N THR A 390 7.74 14.01 20.46
CA THR A 390 6.97 14.99 21.24
C THR A 390 5.59 14.43 21.51
N ASN A 391 5.20 14.36 22.77
CA ASN A 391 3.84 14.04 23.17
C ASN A 391 2.91 15.22 22.80
N PRO A 392 1.86 15.00 21.99
CA PRO A 392 1.01 16.09 21.52
C PRO A 392 0.15 16.72 22.63
N TYR A 393 -0.11 16.00 23.73
CA TYR A 393 -0.98 16.45 24.82
C TYR A 393 -0.29 17.39 25.81
N ASN A 394 0.99 17.16 26.09
CA ASN A 394 1.73 17.90 27.12
C ASN A 394 3.07 18.50 26.62
N ASN A 395 3.38 18.36 25.34
CA ASN A 395 4.63 18.81 24.70
C ASN A 395 5.91 18.25 25.33
N SER A 396 5.82 17.21 26.16
CA SER A 396 7.00 16.53 26.67
C SER A 396 7.72 15.80 25.55
N VAL A 397 9.05 15.86 25.55
CA VAL A 397 9.89 15.17 24.57
C VAL A 397 10.53 13.98 25.25
N HIS A 398 10.38 12.80 24.64
CA HIS A 398 11.03 11.57 25.10
C HIS A 398 11.74 10.91 23.92
N SER A 399 12.86 10.26 24.19
CA SER A 399 13.63 9.55 23.16
C SER A 399 13.07 8.14 23.02
N VAL A 400 12.72 7.74 21.80
CA VAL A 400 12.24 6.39 21.46
C VAL A 400 13.21 5.71 20.50
N PRO A 401 13.35 4.38 20.54
CA PRO A 401 14.17 3.67 19.55
C PRO A 401 13.64 3.84 18.13
N VAL A 402 14.53 3.72 17.15
CA VAL A 402 14.15 3.79 15.73
C VAL A 402 13.93 2.39 15.21
N ALA A 403 12.79 2.15 14.56
CA ALA A 403 12.50 0.91 13.83
C ALA A 403 12.83 1.07 12.33
N PRO A 404 12.93 -0.03 11.55
CA PRO A 404 13.09 0.06 10.10
C PRO A 404 11.98 0.89 9.42
N SER A 405 10.75 0.78 9.90
CA SER A 405 9.56 1.49 9.42
C SER A 405 8.50 1.55 10.54
N ASP A 406 7.47 2.38 10.38
CA ASP A 406 6.27 2.33 11.23
C ASP A 406 5.41 1.08 10.94
N HIS A 407 5.56 0.49 9.75
CA HIS A 407 5.05 -0.83 9.41
C HIS A 407 6.09 -1.94 9.61
N PHE A 408 5.61 -3.14 9.95
CA PHE A 408 6.35 -4.38 9.80
C PHE A 408 6.16 -4.96 8.40
N GLY A 409 7.18 -5.64 7.89
CA GLY A 409 7.06 -6.36 6.62
C GLY A 409 6.25 -7.66 6.80
N LEU A 410 5.53 -8.08 5.77
CA LEU A 410 4.85 -9.37 5.75
C LEU A 410 5.48 -10.28 4.70
N LEU A 411 5.92 -11.46 5.12
CA LEU A 411 6.43 -12.53 4.28
C LEU A 411 5.39 -13.64 4.14
N ALA A 412 5.24 -14.16 2.93
CA ALA A 412 4.55 -15.42 2.67
C ALA A 412 5.47 -16.36 1.86
N GLN A 413 5.63 -17.59 2.35
CA GLN A 413 6.21 -18.69 1.60
C GLN A 413 5.08 -19.49 0.95
N VAL A 414 5.16 -19.67 -0.36
CA VAL A 414 4.13 -20.30 -1.17
C VAL A 414 4.73 -21.42 -2.01
N THR A 415 3.96 -22.48 -2.19
CA THR A 415 4.29 -23.58 -3.08
C THR A 415 3.28 -23.63 -4.19
N VAL A 416 3.77 -23.75 -5.42
CA VAL A 416 2.89 -23.84 -6.58
C VAL A 416 2.39 -25.26 -6.66
N GLU A 417 1.06 -25.43 -6.64
CA GLU A 417 0.49 -26.73 -6.90
C GLU A 417 0.71 -27.03 -8.38
N ALA A 418 1.60 -27.99 -8.67
CA ALA A 418 1.73 -28.52 -9.99
C ALA A 418 0.38 -29.14 -10.34
N ASN A 419 -0.42 -28.44 -11.14
CA ASN A 419 -1.61 -29.01 -11.73
C ASN A 419 -1.16 -30.24 -12.52
N LEU A 420 -1.36 -31.43 -11.93
CA LEU A 420 -1.45 -32.70 -12.62
C LEU A 420 -2.57 -32.51 -13.65
N LYS A 421 -2.19 -32.15 -14.88
CA LYS A 421 -3.07 -32.27 -16.04
C LYS A 421 -2.87 -33.62 -16.66
#